data_AF-A0A9W6TU48-F1
#
_entry.id   AF-A0A9W6TU48-F1
#
_cell.length_a   1.000
_cell.length_b   1.000
_cell.length_c   1.000
_cell.angle_alpha   90.00
_cell.angle_beta   90.00
_cell.angle_gamma   90.00
#
_symmetry.space_group_name_H-M   'P 1'
#
loop_
_entity.id
_entity.type
_entity.pdbx_description
1 polymer ?
#
loop_
_entity_poly.entity_id
_entity_poly.type
_entity_poly.pdbx_seq_one_letter_code
_entity_poly.pdbx_strand_id
1 'polypeptide(L)'
;MAAADGYEAYVSGDEAARGLQLLGEAEDEYEDGFEDDELEVEDVSDDEPMRITGRLFLGSIDAARNVDALRRLRVGVTLALLGEGEEKAAVSTYSSAVRDKYAEMQIDRTSFEIEDSQDGDLLRRLPEILAALGETV
;
A
#
# COMPACT_ATOMS: atom_id res chain seq x y z
N MET A 1 -38.44 -8.93 15.49
CA MET A 1 -38.19 -10.37 15.69
C MET A 1 -38.44 -11.03 14.34
N ALA A 2 -37.36 -11.27 13.59
CA ALA A 2 -37.39 -11.77 12.21
C ALA A 2 -36.53 -13.04 12.13
N ALA A 3 -37.00 -13.99 11.33
CA ALA A 3 -36.53 -15.36 11.20
C ALA A 3 -35.08 -15.46 10.69
N ALA A 4 -34.36 -16.46 11.18
CA ALA A 4 -33.16 -17.00 10.53
C ALA A 4 -33.36 -18.51 10.42
N ASP A 5 -33.81 -18.93 9.24
CA ASP A 5 -33.86 -20.31 8.78
C ASP A 5 -32.46 -20.93 8.84
N GLY A 6 -32.40 -22.12 9.44
CA GLY A 6 -31.21 -22.96 9.42
C GLY A 6 -30.97 -23.54 8.03
N TYR A 7 -29.74 -23.45 7.55
CA TYR A 7 -29.27 -24.21 6.40
C TYR A 7 -29.07 -25.68 6.82
N GLU A 8 -30.03 -26.56 6.53
CA GLU A 8 -29.78 -28.00 6.46
C GLU A 8 -29.26 -28.34 5.06
N ALA A 9 -27.97 -28.64 4.95
CA ALA A 9 -27.39 -29.19 3.74
C ALA A 9 -27.69 -30.69 3.68
N TYR A 10 -28.63 -31.08 2.82
CA TYR A 10 -28.85 -32.49 2.46
C TYR A 10 -27.68 -32.95 1.58
N VAL A 11 -26.73 -33.70 2.15
CA VAL A 11 -25.77 -34.47 1.36
C VAL A 11 -26.41 -35.82 1.05
N SER A 12 -26.89 -36.00 -0.18
CA SER A 12 -27.35 -37.29 -0.67
C SER A 12 -26.19 -38.29 -0.66
N GLY A 13 -26.43 -39.47 -0.09
CA GLY A 13 -25.44 -40.49 0.29
C GLY A 13 -24.73 -41.24 -0.85
N ASP A 14 -24.43 -40.60 -1.98
CA ASP A 14 -23.69 -41.22 -3.10
C ASP A 14 -22.40 -40.47 -3.50
N GLU A 15 -22.13 -39.28 -2.93
CA GLU A 15 -20.87 -38.53 -3.16
C GLU A 15 -19.83 -38.68 -2.05
N ALA A 16 -20.18 -39.30 -0.91
CA ALA A 16 -19.25 -39.56 0.18
C ALA A 16 -18.21 -40.65 -0.16
N ALA A 17 -18.48 -41.50 -1.16
CA ALA A 17 -17.61 -42.62 -1.53
C ALA A 17 -16.42 -42.20 -2.42
N ARG A 18 -16.46 -41.03 -3.07
CA ARG A 18 -15.33 -40.55 -3.90
C ARG A 18 -14.23 -39.86 -3.09
N GLY A 19 -14.55 -39.30 -1.93
CA GLY A 19 -13.58 -38.62 -1.06
C GLY A 19 -12.58 -39.55 -0.38
N LEU A 20 -12.89 -40.84 -0.27
CA LEU A 20 -12.09 -41.81 0.49
C LEU A 20 -11.04 -42.56 -0.35
N GLN A 21 -10.98 -42.35 -1.67
CA GLN A 21 -10.01 -43.01 -2.55
C GLN A 21 -8.79 -42.16 -2.90
N LEU A 22 -8.82 -40.86 -2.57
CA LEU A 22 -7.71 -39.91 -2.83
C LEU A 22 -6.74 -39.72 -1.66
N LEU A 23 -7.03 -40.32 -0.50
CA LEU A 23 -6.19 -40.23 0.71
C LEU A 23 -5.25 -41.44 0.89
N GLY A 24 -5.17 -42.33 -0.10
CA GLY A 24 -4.41 -43.59 -0.03
C GLY A 24 -3.05 -43.59 -0.75
N GLU A 25 -2.67 -42.52 -1.45
CA GLU A 25 -1.47 -42.48 -2.29
C GLU A 25 -0.74 -41.13 -2.14
N ALA A 26 -0.38 -40.76 -0.90
CA ALA A 26 0.40 -39.56 -0.62
C ALA A 26 1.59 -39.87 0.30
N GLU A 27 2.30 -40.95 0.01
CA GLU A 27 3.65 -41.20 0.54
C GLU A 27 4.59 -41.28 -0.67
N ASP A 28 5.71 -40.55 -0.58
CA ASP A 28 6.84 -40.48 -1.54
C ASP A 28 6.76 -39.47 -2.69
N GLU A 29 7.07 -38.20 -2.39
CA GLU A 29 8.09 -37.37 -3.10
C GLU A 29 8.02 -35.92 -2.61
N TYR A 30 8.79 -35.59 -1.57
CA TYR A 30 9.27 -34.23 -1.38
C TYR A 30 10.69 -34.17 -1.95
N GLU A 31 10.78 -34.30 -3.27
CA GLU A 31 12.02 -34.06 -4.02
C GLU A 31 12.10 -32.55 -4.34
N ASP A 32 13.15 -31.95 -3.78
CA ASP A 32 13.90 -30.78 -4.22
C ASP A 32 13.22 -29.78 -5.17
N GLY A 33 13.00 -28.57 -4.66
CA GLY A 33 12.48 -27.45 -5.43
C GLY A 33 12.25 -26.22 -4.58
N PHE A 34 13.22 -25.87 -3.70
CA PHE A 34 13.32 -24.47 -3.29
C PHE A 34 13.80 -23.72 -4.53
N GLU A 35 12.86 -23.36 -5.40
CA GLU A 35 13.08 -22.24 -6.32
C GLU A 35 13.46 -21.07 -5.40
N ASP A 36 14.75 -20.72 -5.47
CA ASP A 36 15.32 -19.50 -4.97
C ASP A 36 14.61 -18.38 -5.72
N ASP A 37 13.40 -18.03 -5.26
CA ASP A 37 12.74 -16.79 -5.62
C ASP A 37 13.67 -15.69 -5.11
N GLU A 38 14.67 -15.33 -5.92
CA GLU A 38 15.51 -14.16 -5.76
C GLU A 38 14.53 -12.99 -5.59
N LEU A 39 14.27 -12.61 -4.34
CA LEU A 39 13.43 -11.47 -4.02
C LEU A 39 14.09 -10.24 -4.64
N GLU A 40 13.60 -9.81 -5.79
CA GLU A 40 14.00 -8.56 -6.42
C GLU A 40 13.73 -7.43 -5.42
N VAL A 41 14.80 -6.93 -4.80
CA VAL A 41 14.73 -5.75 -3.93
C VAL A 41 14.71 -4.55 -4.87
N GLU A 42 13.52 -4.02 -5.15
CA GLU A 42 13.34 -2.82 -5.98
C GLU A 42 14.07 -1.63 -5.33
N ASP A 43 14.93 -0.96 -6.11
CA ASP A 43 15.63 0.22 -5.65
C ASP A 43 14.66 1.41 -5.58
N VAL A 44 14.76 2.23 -4.54
CA VAL A 44 13.94 3.45 -4.36
C VAL A 44 14.03 4.42 -5.56
N SER A 45 15.09 4.32 -6.37
CA SER A 45 15.27 5.09 -7.61
C SER A 45 14.31 4.71 -8.73
N ASP A 46 13.72 3.53 -8.67
CA ASP A 46 12.87 3.00 -9.74
C ASP A 46 11.41 3.44 -9.58
N ASP A 47 11.06 3.89 -8.37
CA ASP A 47 9.72 4.33 -8.04
C ASP A 47 9.53 5.82 -8.42
N GLU A 48 8.62 6.10 -9.37
CA GLU A 48 8.34 7.45 -9.86
C GLU A 48 6.90 7.89 -9.59
N PRO A 49 6.66 9.17 -9.23
CA PRO A 49 5.30 9.67 -9.08
C PRO A 49 4.49 9.60 -10.38
N MET A 50 3.33 8.96 -10.31
CA MET A 50 2.39 8.87 -11.42
C MET A 50 1.66 10.19 -11.61
N ARG A 51 1.62 10.70 -12.84
CA ARG A 51 0.86 11.91 -13.17
C ARG A 51 -0.63 11.61 -13.24
N ILE A 52 -1.43 12.32 -12.45
CA ILE A 52 -2.90 12.23 -12.49
C ILE A 52 -3.48 13.24 -13.47
N THR A 53 -3.19 14.52 -13.25
CA THR A 53 -3.65 15.63 -14.12
C THR A 53 -2.85 16.89 -13.87
N GLY A 54 -2.69 17.76 -14.87
CA GLY A 54 -2.00 19.04 -14.69
C GLY A 54 -0.61 18.85 -14.07
N ARG A 55 -0.43 19.39 -12.84
CA ARG A 55 0.76 19.26 -11.98
C ARG A 55 0.50 18.44 -10.71
N LEU A 56 -0.57 17.64 -10.70
CA LEU A 56 -0.89 16.71 -9.62
C LEU A 56 -0.30 15.34 -9.94
N PHE A 57 0.47 14.83 -9.00
CA PHE A 57 1.10 13.53 -9.05
C PHE A 57 0.70 12.73 -7.81
N LEU A 58 0.68 11.41 -7.94
CA LEU A 58 0.39 10.45 -6.88
C LEU A 58 1.49 9.39 -6.88
N GLY A 59 1.97 8.98 -5.72
CA GLY A 59 3.00 7.95 -5.61
C GLY A 59 3.06 7.36 -4.22
N SER A 60 3.83 6.28 -4.11
CA SER A 60 4.23 5.65 -2.86
C SER A 60 5.13 6.57 -2.02
N ILE A 61 5.48 6.11 -0.83
CA ILE A 61 6.51 6.76 0.00
C ILE A 61 7.87 6.74 -0.72
N ASP A 62 8.19 5.68 -1.45
CA ASP A 62 9.47 5.54 -2.17
C ASP A 62 9.54 6.46 -3.39
N ALA A 63 8.43 6.64 -4.11
CA ALA A 63 8.32 7.68 -5.14
C ALA A 63 8.51 9.09 -4.56
N ALA A 64 8.08 9.34 -3.32
CA ALA A 64 8.35 10.58 -2.60
C ALA A 64 9.82 10.68 -2.09
N ARG A 65 10.59 9.59 -2.11
CA ARG A 65 12.03 9.61 -1.80
C ARG A 65 12.90 9.80 -3.04
N ASN A 66 12.36 9.58 -4.23
CA ASN A 66 13.05 9.76 -5.49
C ASN A 66 13.25 11.25 -5.85
N VAL A 67 14.26 11.87 -5.22
CA VAL A 67 14.59 13.29 -5.36
C VAL A 67 14.82 13.71 -6.83
N ASP A 68 15.43 12.83 -7.62
CA ASP A 68 15.71 13.11 -9.03
C ASP A 68 14.43 13.17 -9.86
N ALA A 69 13.48 12.24 -9.64
CA ALA A 69 12.16 12.29 -10.24
C ALA A 69 11.40 13.55 -9.81
N LEU A 70 11.37 13.87 -8.50
CA LEU A 70 10.70 15.07 -7.98
C LEU A 70 11.27 16.35 -8.60
N ARG A 71 12.60 16.44 -8.74
CA ARG A 71 13.28 17.58 -9.36
C ARG A 71 12.92 17.72 -10.84
N ARG A 72 12.97 16.61 -11.58
CA ARG A 72 12.60 16.57 -13.00
C ARG A 72 11.15 16.99 -13.23
N LEU A 73 10.25 16.55 -12.36
CA LEU A 73 8.82 16.87 -12.38
C LEU A 73 8.49 18.27 -11.83
N ARG A 74 9.48 18.95 -11.24
CA ARG A 74 9.33 20.27 -10.59
C ARG A 74 8.26 20.27 -9.51
N VAL A 75 8.24 19.22 -8.71
CA VAL A 75 7.40 19.16 -7.50
C VAL A 75 7.92 20.19 -6.51
N GLY A 76 7.03 21.06 -6.04
CA GLY A 76 7.33 22.07 -5.01
C GLY A 76 6.54 21.89 -3.73
N VAL A 77 5.51 21.03 -3.75
CA VAL A 77 4.69 20.70 -2.59
C VAL A 77 4.45 19.20 -2.59
N THR A 78 4.52 18.58 -1.41
CA THR A 78 4.13 17.19 -1.20
C THR A 78 3.13 17.10 -0.06
N LEU A 79 2.08 16.31 -0.30
CA LEU A 79 1.10 15.96 0.71
C LEU A 79 1.23 14.47 1.00
N ALA A 80 1.56 14.12 2.24
CA ALA A 80 1.67 12.73 2.67
C ALA A 80 0.43 12.33 3.47
N LEU A 81 -0.21 11.24 3.08
CA LEU A 81 -1.30 10.61 3.81
C LEU A 81 -0.74 9.33 4.43
N LEU A 82 -0.49 9.34 5.74
CA LEU A 82 0.26 8.28 6.43
C LEU A 82 -0.46 7.86 7.71
N GLY A 83 -0.45 6.59 8.08
CA GLY A 83 -1.00 6.10 9.34
C GLY A 83 -0.32 6.66 10.59
N GLU A 84 -0.93 6.41 11.75
CA GLU A 84 -0.34 6.77 13.04
C GLU A 84 1.03 6.12 13.20
N GLY A 85 2.05 6.93 13.47
CA GLY A 85 3.43 6.45 13.60
C GLY A 85 4.13 6.10 12.29
N GLU A 86 3.41 6.03 11.16
CA GLU A 86 4.03 5.87 9.83
C GLU A 86 4.79 7.12 9.43
N GLU A 87 4.39 8.32 9.87
CA GLU A 87 5.23 9.49 9.69
C GLU A 87 6.55 9.31 10.43
N LYS A 88 6.58 8.74 11.64
CA LYS A 88 7.83 8.53 12.38
C LYS A 88 8.67 7.39 11.81
N ALA A 89 8.04 6.34 11.32
CA ALA A 89 8.73 5.26 10.61
C ALA A 89 9.25 5.77 9.27
N ALA A 90 8.43 6.47 8.51
CA ALA A 90 8.83 7.12 7.30
C ALA A 90 9.91 8.16 7.59
N VAL A 91 9.87 8.94 8.68
CA VAL A 91 10.85 9.98 9.10
C VAL A 91 12.13 9.41 9.69
N SER A 92 12.08 8.27 10.35
CA SER A 92 13.28 7.53 10.75
C SER A 92 13.94 6.86 9.54
N THR A 93 13.15 6.48 8.52
CA THR A 93 13.61 6.00 7.22
C THR A 93 13.87 7.12 6.20
N TYR A 94 13.33 8.34 6.40
CA TYR A 94 13.76 9.57 5.73
C TYR A 94 15.12 9.81 6.32
N SER A 95 16.14 9.24 5.69
CA SER A 95 17.50 9.63 6.00
C SER A 95 17.52 11.16 6.03
N SER A 96 18.28 11.74 6.95
CA SER A 96 18.45 13.20 7.01
C SER A 96 18.72 13.78 5.61
N ALA A 97 19.37 13.00 4.74
CA ALA A 97 19.57 13.33 3.34
C ALA A 97 18.29 13.62 2.54
N VAL A 98 17.19 12.87 2.65
CA VAL A 98 15.97 13.19 1.88
C VAL A 98 15.33 14.49 2.40
N ARG A 99 15.30 14.69 3.72
CA ARG A 99 14.82 15.95 4.32
C ARG A 99 15.68 17.13 3.90
N ASP A 100 17.00 16.97 3.89
CA ASP A 100 17.94 17.99 3.45
C ASP A 100 17.74 18.30 1.97
N LYS A 101 17.50 17.28 1.13
CA LYS A 101 17.19 17.46 -0.30
C LYS A 101 15.86 18.19 -0.52
N TYR A 102 14.84 17.90 0.27
CA TYR A 102 13.58 18.64 0.25
C TYR A 102 13.81 20.12 0.59
N ALA A 103 14.61 20.41 1.61
CA ALA A 103 14.97 21.78 1.98
C ALA A 103 15.81 22.49 0.89
N GLU A 104 16.79 21.81 0.30
CA GLU A 104 17.59 22.32 -0.82
C GLU A 104 16.73 22.65 -2.04
N MET A 105 15.70 21.82 -2.30
CA MET A 105 14.79 21.99 -3.43
C MET A 105 13.60 22.89 -3.13
N GLN A 106 13.46 23.35 -1.89
CA GLN A 106 12.32 24.14 -1.41
C GLN A 106 10.99 23.41 -1.65
N ILE A 107 10.97 22.10 -1.38
CA ILE A 107 9.73 21.32 -1.38
C ILE A 107 9.06 21.50 -0.02
N ASP A 108 7.88 22.13 -0.02
CA ASP A 108 7.03 22.19 1.14
C ASP A 108 6.35 20.82 1.36
N ARG A 109 6.29 20.39 2.61
CA ARG A 109 5.71 19.10 2.97
C ARG A 109 4.66 19.26 4.05
N THR A 110 3.49 18.70 3.80
CA THR A 110 2.39 18.58 4.74
C THR A 110 2.02 17.11 4.90
N SER A 111 1.75 16.69 6.13
CA SER A 111 1.32 15.33 6.44
C SER A 111 -0.07 15.35 7.08
N PHE A 112 -0.89 14.38 6.70
CA PHE A 112 -2.14 14.05 7.38
C PHE A 112 -2.05 12.62 7.87
N GLU A 113 -2.22 12.45 9.17
CA GLU A 113 -2.32 11.13 9.74
C GLU A 113 -3.62 10.48 9.27
N ILE A 114 -3.63 9.35 8.58
CA ILE A 114 -4.84 8.65 8.13
C ILE A 114 -4.62 7.16 8.29
N GLU A 115 -5.49 6.48 9.03
CA GLU A 115 -5.49 5.02 9.07
C GLU A 115 -5.87 4.43 7.71
N ASP A 116 -4.99 3.61 7.16
CA ASP A 116 -5.30 2.72 6.05
C ASP A 116 -6.04 1.49 6.58
N SER A 117 -7.33 1.67 6.88
CA SER A 117 -8.20 0.63 7.39
C SER A 117 -9.56 0.68 6.70
N GLN A 118 -10.26 -0.47 6.68
CA GLN A 118 -11.60 -0.55 6.08
C GLN A 118 -12.63 0.32 6.81
N ASP A 119 -12.39 0.58 8.09
CA ASP A 119 -13.22 1.43 8.95
C ASP A 119 -12.69 2.88 9.04
N GLY A 120 -11.68 3.21 8.24
CA GLY A 120 -11.04 4.51 8.23
C GLY A 120 -11.99 5.65 7.84
N ASP A 121 -11.92 6.76 8.57
CA ASP A 121 -12.77 7.93 8.37
C ASP A 121 -12.30 8.85 7.22
N LEU A 122 -11.64 8.29 6.19
CA LEU A 122 -11.05 9.05 5.08
C LEU A 122 -12.06 10.03 4.45
N LEU A 123 -13.28 9.57 4.18
CA LEU A 123 -14.34 10.39 3.58
C LEU A 123 -14.70 11.62 4.43
N ARG A 124 -14.65 11.51 5.76
CA ARG A 124 -14.92 12.65 6.66
C ARG A 124 -13.79 13.67 6.63
N ARG A 125 -12.58 13.23 6.31
CA ARG A 125 -11.36 14.07 6.27
C ARG A 125 -11.05 14.63 4.89
N LEU A 126 -11.65 14.08 3.83
CA LEU A 126 -11.51 14.58 2.47
C LEU A 126 -11.68 16.12 2.35
N PRO A 127 -12.66 16.78 3.00
CA PRO A 127 -12.78 18.24 2.89
C PRO A 127 -11.54 18.99 3.41
N GLU A 128 -10.95 18.52 4.51
CA GLU A 128 -9.74 19.10 5.10
C GLU A 128 -8.52 18.85 4.21
N ILE A 129 -8.38 17.63 3.69
CA ILE A 129 -7.31 17.23 2.76
C ILE A 129 -7.37 18.07 1.49
N LEU A 130 -8.56 18.25 0.93
CA LEU A 130 -8.78 19.06 -0.27
C LEU A 130 -8.54 20.55 -0.01
N ALA A 131 -8.87 21.04 1.19
CA ALA A 131 -8.56 22.42 1.58
C ALA A 131 -7.05 22.65 1.65
N ALA A 132 -6.31 21.74 2.27
CA ALA A 132 -4.85 21.81 2.35
C ALA A 132 -4.20 21.79 0.96
N LEU A 133 -4.70 20.94 0.04
CA LEU A 133 -4.29 20.96 -1.36
C LEU A 133 -4.60 22.31 -2.01
N GLY A 134 -5.81 22.85 -1.82
CA GLY A 134 -6.23 24.13 -2.40
C GLY A 134 -5.43 25.34 -1.92
N GLU A 135 -4.90 25.32 -0.70
CA GLU A 135 -4.03 26.37 -0.16
C GLU A 135 -2.60 26.32 -0.72
N THR A 136 -2.19 25.18 -1.30
CA THR A 136 -0.84 24.97 -1.84
C THR A 136 -0.73 25.09 -3.36
N VAL A 137 -1.84 25.26 -4.11
CA VAL A 137 -1.84 25.44 -5.58
C VAL A 137 -2.14 26.87 -6.02
#